data_AF-A0A2K9NHU7-F1
#
_entry.id   AF-A0A2K9NHU7-F1
#
_cell.length_a   1.000
_cell.length_b   1.000
_cell.length_c   1.000
_cell.angle_alpha   90.00
_cell.angle_beta   90.00
_cell.angle_gamma   90.00
#
_symmetry.space_group_name_H-M   'P 1'
#
loop_
_entity.id
_entity.type
_entity.pdbx_description
1 polymer ?
#
loop_
_entity_poly.entity_id
_entity_poly.type
_entity_poly.pdbx_seq_one_letter_code
_entity_poly.pdbx_strand_id
1 'polypeptide(L)'
;MIEPQMNALVPMVVEQTNRGERAYDIYSRLLKERIIFLVGGVNDAVASLVCAQLLFLEAENPTKEISFYINSPGGYVTAGLAIYDTMQYIRCPVATICMGQASSMGALLLAGGGKGKRFSLPNSRIMIHQPSGGAQGQAADIEIQAQEILRLRETLNEIFVKHTGQSLDVIEKAVERDKFMSPEEAKAFGIIDEVIAGRPGGLTQVA
;
A
#
# COMPACT_ATOMS: atom_id res chain seq x y z
N MET A 1 -18.60 5.56 15.28
CA MET A 1 -17.64 4.58 15.84
C MET A 1 -16.47 5.36 16.39
N ILE A 2 -16.08 5.12 17.63
CA ILE A 2 -14.86 5.70 18.20
C ILE A 2 -13.71 4.95 17.52
N GLU A 3 -12.92 5.62 16.68
CA GLU A 3 -11.63 5.07 16.26
C GLU A 3 -10.85 4.77 17.54
N PRO A 4 -10.42 3.53 17.78
CA PRO A 4 -9.55 3.26 18.91
C PRO A 4 -8.27 4.07 18.64
N GLN A 5 -8.09 5.17 19.36
CA GLN A 5 -6.81 5.87 19.41
C GLN A 5 -5.76 4.80 19.69
N MET A 6 -4.74 4.75 18.85
CA MET A 6 -3.59 3.86 19.01
C MET A 6 -2.72 4.32 20.20
N ASN A 7 -3.33 4.67 21.33
CA ASN A 7 -2.71 4.97 22.62
C ASN A 7 -2.23 3.70 23.35
N ALA A 8 -1.99 2.62 22.59
CA ALA A 8 -1.21 1.51 23.09
C ALA A 8 0.25 1.96 23.07
N LEU A 9 0.90 1.98 24.24
CA LEU A 9 2.34 2.19 24.38
C LEU A 9 3.06 1.29 23.38
N VAL A 10 3.72 1.88 22.38
CA VAL A 10 4.49 1.12 21.39
C VAL A 10 5.67 0.50 22.14
N PRO A 11 5.87 -0.84 22.07
CA PRO A 11 6.98 -1.48 22.76
C PRO A 11 8.33 -0.90 22.33
N MET A 12 9.20 -0.68 23.30
CA MET A 12 10.58 -0.27 23.09
C MET A 12 11.48 -1.51 23.02
N VAL A 13 12.45 -1.48 22.11
CA VAL A 13 13.49 -2.50 21.94
C VAL A 13 14.86 -1.86 22.09
N VAL A 14 15.77 -2.56 22.75
CA VAL A 14 17.16 -2.12 22.94
C VAL A 14 18.05 -2.87 21.97
N GLU A 15 18.78 -2.13 21.14
CA GLU A 15 19.81 -2.64 20.25
C GLU A 15 21.18 -2.43 20.89
N GLN A 16 21.89 -3.52 21.16
CA GLN A 16 23.28 -3.46 21.61
C GLN A 16 24.20 -3.33 20.39
N THR A 17 25.03 -2.30 20.38
CA THR A 17 26.05 -2.09 19.35
C THR A 17 27.43 -1.99 20.01
N ASN A 18 28.50 -2.15 19.23
CA ASN A 18 29.87 -1.94 19.72
C ASN A 18 30.12 -0.52 20.29
N ARG A 19 29.20 0.43 20.06
CA ARG A 19 29.26 1.82 20.53
C ARG A 19 28.29 2.12 21.68
N GLY A 20 27.65 1.10 22.25
CA GLY A 20 26.68 1.21 23.34
C GLY A 20 25.26 0.78 22.95
N GLU A 21 24.32 1.04 23.86
CA GLU A 21 22.92 0.66 23.71
C GLU A 21 22.10 1.82 23.10
N ARG A 22 21.19 1.48 22.17
CA ARG A 22 20.20 2.43 21.64
C ARG A 22 18.81 1.83 21.77
N ALA A 23 17.88 2.63 22.30
CA ALA A 23 16.48 2.26 22.40
C ALA A 23 15.70 2.80 21.18
N TYR A 24 14.85 1.96 20.60
CA TYR A 24 13.95 2.29 19.49
C TYR A 24 12.56 1.79 19.83
N ASP A 25 11.51 2.46 19.36
CA ASP A 25 10.22 1.78 19.26
C ASP A 25 10.29 0.70 18.17
N ILE A 26 9.40 -0.30 18.25
CA ILE A 26 9.45 -1.44 17.32
C ILE A 26 9.33 -1.04 15.85
N TYR A 27 8.57 0.01 15.51
CA TYR A 27 8.43 0.46 14.12
C TYR A 27 9.69 1.18 13.65
N SER A 28 10.29 2.03 14.47
CA SER A 28 11.59 2.64 14.17
C SER A 28 12.69 1.59 13.98
N ARG A 29 12.67 0.51 14.78
CA ARG A 29 13.61 -0.60 14.59
C ARG A 29 13.40 -1.32 13.25
N LEU A 30 12.15 -1.53 12.83
CA LEU A 30 11.81 -2.15 11.55
C LEU A 30 12.10 -1.23 10.35
N LEU A 31 11.96 0.08 10.51
CA LEU A 31 12.33 1.05 9.47
C LEU A 31 13.84 0.99 9.15
N LYS A 32 14.70 0.72 10.14
CA LYS A 32 16.13 0.46 9.89
C LYS A 32 16.36 -0.78 8.99
N GLU A 33 15.48 -1.76 9.07
CA GLU A 33 15.45 -2.91 8.14
C GLU A 33 14.71 -2.61 6.83
N ARG A 34 14.34 -1.33 6.60
CA ARG A 34 13.65 -0.82 5.40
C ARG A 34 12.23 -1.35 5.25
N ILE A 35 11.58 -1.59 6.39
CA ILE A 35 10.19 -2.05 6.45
C ILE A 35 9.29 -0.86 6.80
N ILE A 36 8.32 -0.59 5.93
CA ILE A 36 7.28 0.42 6.12
C ILE A 36 5.94 -0.30 6.30
N PHE A 37 5.10 0.17 7.22
CA PHE A 37 3.75 -0.33 7.42
C PHE A 37 2.70 0.71 7.04
N LEU A 38 1.71 0.28 6.26
CA LEU A 38 0.45 0.97 6.06
C LEU A 38 -0.66 0.15 6.72
N VAL A 39 -1.13 0.60 7.88
CA VAL A 39 -2.19 -0.06 8.64
C VAL A 39 -3.35 0.91 8.85
N GLY A 40 -4.56 0.47 8.54
CA GLY A 40 -5.76 1.30 8.67
C GLY A 40 -6.00 2.22 7.47
N GLY A 41 -6.84 3.23 7.66
CA GLY A 41 -7.31 4.11 6.59
C GLY A 41 -6.21 4.97 5.98
N VAL A 42 -6.27 5.18 4.66
CA VAL A 42 -5.38 6.09 3.94
C VAL A 42 -5.92 7.50 4.03
N ASN A 43 -5.18 8.40 4.70
CA ASN A 43 -5.46 9.82 4.76
C ASN A 43 -4.17 10.65 4.62
N ASP A 44 -4.28 11.97 4.59
CA ASP A 44 -3.13 12.85 4.32
C ASP A 44 -2.00 12.71 5.35
N ALA A 45 -2.32 12.49 6.63
CA ALA A 45 -1.32 12.30 7.67
C ALA A 45 -0.55 10.98 7.48
N VAL A 46 -1.27 9.89 7.18
CA VAL A 46 -0.68 8.59 6.89
C VAL A 46 0.15 8.64 5.60
N ALA A 47 -0.36 9.25 4.55
CA ALA A 47 0.35 9.41 3.28
C ALA A 47 1.62 10.23 3.43
N SER A 48 1.55 11.37 4.12
CA SER A 48 2.72 12.20 4.41
C SER A 48 3.82 11.41 5.14
N LEU A 49 3.44 10.63 6.16
CA LEU A 49 4.37 9.80 6.91
C LEU A 49 5.01 8.70 6.04
N VAL A 50 4.21 8.00 5.23
CA VAL A 50 4.73 6.94 4.33
C VAL A 50 5.65 7.54 3.27
N CYS A 51 5.28 8.66 2.64
CA CYS A 51 6.13 9.34 1.67
C CYS A 51 7.45 9.80 2.28
N ALA A 52 7.43 10.36 3.50
CA ALA A 52 8.63 10.75 4.22
C ALA A 52 9.55 9.55 4.50
N GLN A 53 9.00 8.40 4.90
CA GLN A 53 9.77 7.17 5.12
C GLN A 53 10.37 6.63 3.81
N LEU A 54 9.63 6.64 2.71
CA LEU A 54 10.13 6.24 1.38
C LEU A 54 11.32 7.09 0.94
N LEU A 55 11.19 8.42 1.03
CA LEU A 55 12.25 9.37 0.67
C LEU A 55 13.47 9.25 1.60
N PHE A 56 13.23 9.06 2.90
CA PHE A 56 14.31 8.81 3.88
C PHE A 56 15.10 7.55 3.52
N LEU A 57 14.42 6.43 3.24
CA LEU A 57 15.06 5.18 2.88
C LEU A 57 15.79 5.25 1.54
N GLU A 58 15.30 6.05 0.58
CA GLU A 58 16.01 6.34 -0.66
C GLU A 58 17.31 7.10 -0.40
N ALA A 59 17.27 8.14 0.43
CA ALA A 59 18.44 8.93 0.78
C ALA A 59 19.53 8.08 1.47
N GLU A 60 19.13 7.16 2.35
CA GLU A 60 20.03 6.24 3.04
C GLU A 60 20.70 5.23 2.10
N ASN A 61 19.93 4.62 1.19
CA ASN A 61 20.47 3.74 0.16
C ASN A 61 19.50 3.61 -1.02
N PRO A 62 19.77 4.26 -2.17
CA PRO A 62 18.84 4.32 -3.29
C PRO A 62 18.71 3.01 -4.08
N THR A 63 19.60 2.04 -3.84
CA THR A 63 19.62 0.76 -4.57
C THR A 63 18.98 -0.38 -3.79
N LYS A 64 18.88 -0.24 -2.47
CA LYS A 64 18.37 -1.30 -1.60
C LYS A 64 16.84 -1.29 -1.59
N GLU A 65 16.26 -2.48 -1.70
CA GLU A 65 14.81 -2.68 -1.67
C GLU A 65 14.16 -2.14 -0.39
N ILE A 66 12.93 -1.67 -0.51
CA ILE A 66 12.04 -1.28 0.59
C ILE A 66 10.89 -2.30 0.62
N SER A 67 10.58 -2.83 1.80
CA SER A 67 9.44 -3.73 2.01
C SER A 67 8.25 -2.96 2.58
N PHE A 68 7.18 -2.84 1.80
CA PHE A 68 5.99 -2.09 2.16
C PHE A 68 4.83 -3.05 2.51
N TYR A 69 4.55 -3.19 3.79
CA TYR A 69 3.49 -4.05 4.32
C TYR A 69 2.17 -3.30 4.40
N ILE A 70 1.12 -3.88 3.81
CA ILE A 70 -0.19 -3.24 3.64
C ILE A 70 -1.26 -4.08 4.35
N ASN A 71 -1.93 -3.43 5.31
CA ASN A 71 -3.17 -3.87 5.94
C ASN A 71 -4.17 -2.70 5.97
N SER A 72 -4.80 -2.42 4.84
CA SER A 72 -5.58 -1.19 4.67
C SER A 72 -6.93 -1.46 4.00
N PRO A 73 -8.04 -0.88 4.54
CA PRO A 73 -9.32 -0.84 3.86
C PRO A 73 -9.35 0.20 2.71
N GLY A 74 -8.28 0.94 2.47
CA GLY A 74 -8.23 2.06 1.53
C GLY A 74 -8.48 3.39 2.22
N GLY A 75 -8.92 4.41 1.47
CA GLY A 75 -9.14 5.76 2.00
C GLY A 75 -9.15 6.81 0.89
N TYR A 76 -8.67 8.02 1.19
CA TYR A 76 -8.68 9.12 0.23
C TYR A 76 -7.79 8.83 -0.98
N VAL A 77 -8.37 9.02 -2.17
CA VAL A 77 -7.69 8.74 -3.46
C VAL A 77 -6.45 9.62 -3.61
N THR A 78 -6.55 10.91 -3.33
CA THR A 78 -5.43 11.87 -3.43
C THR A 78 -4.26 11.48 -2.53
N ALA A 79 -4.54 11.14 -1.26
CA ALA A 79 -3.54 10.67 -0.31
C ALA A 79 -2.87 9.37 -0.78
N GLY A 80 -3.65 8.41 -1.30
CA GLY A 80 -3.10 7.17 -1.84
C GLY A 80 -2.29 7.39 -3.12
N LEU A 81 -2.69 8.32 -4.00
CA LEU A 81 -1.93 8.68 -5.19
C LEU A 81 -0.58 9.33 -4.84
N ALA A 82 -0.50 10.13 -3.77
CA ALA A 82 0.76 10.68 -3.29
C ALA A 82 1.75 9.57 -2.87
N ILE A 83 1.27 8.52 -2.18
CA ILE A 83 2.07 7.35 -1.84
C ILE A 83 2.49 6.61 -3.11
N TYR A 84 1.53 6.34 -4.00
CA TYR A 84 1.77 5.63 -5.26
C TYR A 84 2.84 6.32 -6.10
N ASP A 85 2.70 7.62 -6.36
CA ASP A 85 3.66 8.38 -7.16
C ASP A 85 5.04 8.40 -6.50
N THR A 86 5.11 8.51 -5.17
CA THR A 86 6.38 8.42 -4.44
C THR A 86 7.03 7.04 -4.64
N MET A 87 6.26 5.95 -4.56
CA MET A 87 6.76 4.59 -4.84
C MET A 87 7.31 4.44 -6.26
N GLN A 88 6.69 5.09 -7.26
CA GLN A 88 7.17 5.06 -8.64
C GLN A 88 8.35 6.00 -8.89
N TYR A 89 8.45 7.09 -8.12
CA TYR A 89 9.42 8.16 -8.31
C TYR A 89 10.80 7.81 -7.75
N ILE A 90 10.86 7.18 -6.57
CA ILE A 90 12.14 6.83 -5.94
C ILE A 90 12.87 5.74 -6.72
N ARG A 91 14.21 5.72 -6.63
CA ARG A 91 15.04 4.69 -7.28
C ARG A 91 14.98 3.33 -6.61
N CYS A 92 14.64 3.29 -5.32
CA CYS A 92 14.55 2.04 -4.57
C CYS A 92 13.46 1.14 -5.16
N PRO A 93 13.74 -0.16 -5.38
CA PRO A 93 12.67 -1.12 -5.61
C PRO A 93 11.74 -1.17 -4.39
N VAL A 94 10.44 -1.05 -4.60
CA VAL A 94 9.43 -1.19 -3.53
C VAL A 94 8.72 -2.53 -3.68
N ALA A 95 9.01 -3.46 -2.77
CA ALA A 95 8.26 -4.71 -2.64
C ALA A 95 7.00 -4.47 -1.81
N THR A 96 5.85 -4.99 -2.23
CA THR A 96 4.57 -4.82 -1.51
C THR A 96 4.09 -6.15 -0.95
N ILE A 97 3.59 -6.16 0.27
CA ILE A 97 3.11 -7.37 0.94
C ILE A 97 1.73 -7.11 1.57
N CYS A 98 0.71 -7.84 1.11
CA CYS A 98 -0.61 -7.81 1.74
C CYS A 98 -0.66 -8.72 2.97
N MET A 99 -0.96 -8.14 4.13
CA MET A 99 -1.16 -8.83 5.39
C MET A 99 -2.54 -8.48 5.95
N GLY A 100 -3.47 -9.42 5.95
CA GLY A 100 -4.84 -9.18 6.40
C GLY A 100 -5.73 -8.68 5.26
N GLN A 101 -5.64 -7.40 4.88
CA GLN A 101 -6.36 -6.90 3.71
C GLN A 101 -5.65 -5.79 2.93
N ALA A 102 -5.94 -5.74 1.63
CA ALA A 102 -5.65 -4.62 0.75
C ALA A 102 -6.91 -4.33 -0.07
N SER A 103 -7.68 -3.34 0.36
CA SER A 103 -8.97 -2.98 -0.25
C SER A 103 -8.91 -1.56 -0.83
N SER A 104 -9.60 -1.31 -1.95
CA SER A 104 -9.68 0.01 -2.58
C SER A 104 -8.28 0.60 -2.84
N MET A 105 -7.95 1.79 -2.34
CA MET A 105 -6.59 2.36 -2.46
C MET A 105 -5.48 1.45 -1.89
N GLY A 106 -5.77 0.61 -0.89
CA GLY A 106 -4.82 -0.39 -0.41
C GLY A 106 -4.49 -1.44 -1.47
N ALA A 107 -5.46 -1.86 -2.28
CA ALA A 107 -5.26 -2.80 -3.39
C ALA A 107 -4.47 -2.16 -4.54
N LEU A 108 -4.70 -0.88 -4.83
CA LEU A 108 -3.94 -0.15 -5.85
C LEU A 108 -2.47 0.01 -5.43
N LEU A 109 -2.21 0.36 -4.17
CA LEU A 109 -0.85 0.44 -3.63
C LEU A 109 -0.15 -0.92 -3.63
N LEU A 110 -0.88 -2.00 -3.31
CA LEU A 110 -0.37 -3.36 -3.42
C LEU A 110 0.04 -3.68 -4.87
N ALA A 111 -0.82 -3.40 -5.84
CA ALA A 111 -0.55 -3.61 -7.27
C ALA A 111 0.63 -2.77 -7.78
N GLY A 112 0.83 -1.57 -7.22
CA GLY A 112 1.87 -0.62 -7.60
C GLY A 112 3.29 -0.95 -7.14
N GLY A 113 3.49 -2.05 -6.42
CA GLY A 113 4.83 -2.55 -6.11
C GLY A 113 5.63 -2.95 -7.36
N GLY A 114 6.95 -3.10 -7.20
CA GLY A 114 7.83 -3.53 -8.28
C GLY A 114 7.41 -4.88 -8.85
N LYS A 115 7.42 -5.02 -10.18
CA LYS A 115 7.06 -6.27 -10.86
C LYS A 115 7.91 -7.45 -10.37
N GLY A 116 7.25 -8.57 -10.05
CA GLY A 116 7.90 -9.75 -9.45
C GLY A 116 8.16 -9.62 -7.94
N LYS A 117 7.71 -8.53 -7.31
CA LYS A 117 7.93 -8.22 -5.89
C LYS A 117 6.64 -7.83 -5.16
N ARG A 118 5.48 -8.28 -5.67
CA ARG A 118 4.17 -8.03 -5.08
C ARG A 118 3.65 -9.33 -4.49
N PHE A 119 3.37 -9.32 -3.19
CA PHE A 119 3.12 -10.52 -2.42
C PHE A 119 1.84 -10.43 -1.59
N SER A 120 1.28 -11.57 -1.26
CA SER A 120 0.20 -11.67 -0.27
C SER A 120 0.39 -12.87 0.64
N LEU A 121 -0.01 -12.72 1.91
CA LEU A 121 -0.13 -13.87 2.81
C LEU A 121 -1.36 -14.72 2.46
N PRO A 122 -1.38 -16.02 2.80
CA PRO A 122 -2.41 -16.95 2.30
C PRO A 122 -3.85 -16.66 2.75
N ASN A 123 -4.03 -15.99 3.89
CA ASN A 123 -5.35 -15.67 4.44
C ASN A 123 -5.74 -14.20 4.24
N SER A 124 -4.94 -13.44 3.49
CA SER A 124 -5.26 -12.05 3.20
C SER A 124 -6.42 -11.94 2.21
N ARG A 125 -7.10 -10.79 2.18
CA ARG A 125 -8.16 -10.50 1.22
C ARG A 125 -7.84 -9.24 0.43
N ILE A 126 -8.00 -9.32 -0.89
CA ILE A 126 -7.85 -8.18 -1.79
C ILE A 126 -9.25 -7.75 -2.25
N MET A 127 -9.53 -6.45 -2.31
CA MET A 127 -10.78 -5.94 -2.88
C MET A 127 -10.52 -4.74 -3.78
N ILE A 128 -11.10 -4.74 -4.97
CA ILE A 128 -11.08 -3.62 -5.91
C ILE A 128 -12.50 -3.14 -6.20
N HIS A 129 -12.64 -1.83 -6.41
CA HIS A 129 -13.87 -1.18 -6.81
C HIS A 129 -13.57 0.19 -7.43
N GLN A 130 -14.57 0.82 -8.05
CA GLN A 130 -14.50 2.18 -8.57
C GLN A 130 -14.45 3.20 -7.42
N PRO A 131 -13.89 4.42 -7.66
CA PRO A 131 -13.92 5.46 -6.65
C PRO A 131 -15.36 5.87 -6.32
N SER A 132 -15.60 6.21 -5.05
CA SER A 132 -16.87 6.74 -4.56
C SER A 132 -16.68 8.15 -4.00
N GLY A 133 -17.63 9.03 -4.27
CA GLY A 133 -17.63 10.41 -3.77
C GLY A 133 -19.04 11.00 -3.75
N GLY A 134 -19.15 12.27 -3.36
CA GLY A 134 -20.41 13.00 -3.34
C GLY A 134 -20.19 14.50 -3.51
N ALA A 135 -21.18 15.19 -4.06
CA ALA A 135 -21.16 16.63 -4.29
C ALA A 135 -22.52 17.25 -3.96
N GLN A 136 -22.51 18.49 -3.48
CA GLN A 136 -23.69 19.30 -3.21
C GLN A 136 -23.35 20.75 -3.54
N GLY A 137 -24.29 21.50 -4.14
CA GLY A 137 -24.04 22.89 -4.53
C GLY A 137 -24.89 23.31 -5.73
N GLN A 138 -24.41 24.30 -6.47
CA GLN A 138 -25.03 24.71 -7.73
C GLN A 138 -24.87 23.60 -8.78
N ALA A 139 -25.70 23.63 -9.82
CA ALA A 139 -25.63 22.65 -10.91
C ALA A 139 -24.22 22.58 -11.54
N ALA A 140 -23.57 23.73 -11.72
CA ALA A 140 -22.20 23.82 -12.24
C ALA A 140 -21.17 23.16 -11.30
N ASP A 141 -21.30 23.34 -9.98
CA ASP A 141 -20.39 22.73 -9.01
C ASP A 141 -20.53 21.19 -9.02
N ILE A 142 -21.76 20.69 -9.11
CA ILE A 142 -22.05 19.26 -9.19
C ILE A 142 -21.46 18.67 -10.48
N GLU A 143 -21.61 19.36 -11.61
CA GLU A 143 -21.04 18.94 -12.90
C GLU A 143 -19.51 18.84 -12.83
N ILE A 144 -18.84 19.85 -12.25
CA ILE A 144 -17.37 19.86 -12.08
C ILE A 144 -16.91 18.65 -11.25
N GLN A 145 -17.58 18.38 -10.13
CA GLN A 145 -17.22 17.24 -9.27
C GLN A 145 -17.51 15.90 -9.94
N ALA A 146 -18.58 15.80 -10.74
CA ALA A 146 -18.89 14.59 -11.51
C ALA A 146 -17.83 14.33 -12.59
N GLN A 147 -17.34 15.36 -13.27
CA GLN A 147 -16.25 15.23 -14.24
C GLN A 147 -14.95 14.80 -13.56
N GLU A 148 -14.62 15.36 -12.39
CA GLU A 148 -13.39 15.00 -11.66
C GLU A 148 -13.40 13.55 -11.17
N ILE A 149 -14.51 13.04 -10.62
CA ILE A 149 -14.57 11.63 -10.19
C ILE A 149 -14.47 10.65 -11.37
N LEU A 150 -15.01 11.01 -12.54
CA LEU A 150 -14.85 10.22 -13.76
C LEU A 150 -13.38 10.20 -14.23
N ARG A 151 -12.71 11.36 -14.21
CA ARG A 151 -11.27 11.46 -14.52
C ARG A 151 -10.41 10.65 -13.55
N LEU A 152 -10.73 10.69 -12.25
CA LEU A 152 -10.06 9.86 -11.25
C LEU A 152 -10.29 8.38 -11.52
N ARG A 153 -11.52 7.96 -11.81
CA ARG A 153 -11.82 6.57 -12.17
C ARG A 153 -10.97 6.08 -13.35
N GLU A 154 -10.89 6.86 -14.42
CA GLU A 154 -10.04 6.55 -15.57
C GLU A 154 -8.57 6.41 -15.17
N THR A 155 -8.05 7.36 -14.39
CA THR A 155 -6.66 7.34 -13.89
C THR A 155 -6.36 6.08 -13.09
N LEU A 156 -7.24 5.69 -12.16
CA LEU A 156 -7.05 4.49 -11.34
C LEU A 156 -7.15 3.21 -12.17
N ASN A 157 -8.04 3.16 -13.17
CA ASN A 157 -8.15 2.02 -14.07
C ASN A 157 -6.88 1.84 -14.89
N GLU A 158 -6.31 2.92 -15.43
CA GLU A 158 -5.04 2.87 -16.17
C GLU A 158 -3.86 2.40 -15.30
N ILE A 159 -3.84 2.78 -14.01
CA ILE A 159 -2.85 2.25 -13.06
C ILE A 159 -3.02 0.74 -12.88
N PHE A 160 -4.24 0.24 -12.74
CA PHE A 160 -4.49 -1.20 -12.68
C PHE A 160 -4.11 -1.90 -13.98
N VAL A 161 -4.44 -1.35 -15.15
CA VAL A 161 -4.03 -1.88 -16.46
C VAL A 161 -2.50 -2.02 -16.53
N LYS A 162 -1.77 -0.95 -16.18
CA LYS A 162 -0.29 -0.93 -16.15
C LYS A 162 0.30 -2.06 -15.32
N HIS A 163 -0.24 -2.28 -14.11
CA HIS A 163 0.37 -3.21 -13.16
C HIS A 163 -0.15 -4.64 -13.26
N THR A 164 -1.40 -4.84 -13.64
CA THR A 164 -1.99 -6.18 -13.77
C THR A 164 -1.75 -6.81 -15.13
N GLY A 165 -1.55 -6.00 -16.17
CA GLY A 165 -1.50 -6.46 -17.55
C GLY A 165 -2.87 -6.86 -18.14
N GLN A 166 -3.96 -6.64 -17.40
CA GLN A 166 -5.32 -6.82 -17.91
C GLN A 166 -5.67 -5.71 -18.91
N SER A 167 -6.61 -5.99 -19.83
CA SER A 167 -7.15 -4.94 -20.69
C SER A 167 -8.04 -3.97 -19.89
N LEU A 168 -8.20 -2.75 -20.40
CA LEU A 168 -9.05 -1.74 -19.78
C LEU A 168 -10.49 -2.24 -19.56
N ASP A 169 -11.09 -2.90 -20.56
CA ASP A 169 -12.45 -3.49 -20.45
C ASP A 169 -12.56 -4.52 -19.30
N VAL A 170 -11.52 -5.32 -19.07
CA VAL A 170 -11.50 -6.27 -17.95
C VAL A 170 -11.42 -5.53 -16.61
N ILE A 171 -10.60 -4.48 -16.52
CA ILE A 171 -10.48 -3.66 -15.30
C ILE A 171 -11.81 -2.94 -15.02
N GLU A 172 -12.38 -2.25 -15.99
CA GLU A 172 -13.65 -1.52 -15.86
C GLU A 172 -14.78 -2.42 -15.33
N LYS A 173 -14.94 -3.61 -15.93
CA LYS A 173 -15.91 -4.60 -15.45
C LYS A 173 -15.61 -5.11 -14.05
N ALA A 174 -14.34 -5.29 -13.71
CA ALA A 174 -13.92 -5.81 -12.42
C ALA A 174 -14.10 -4.82 -11.28
N VAL A 175 -14.01 -3.51 -11.55
CA VAL A 175 -14.16 -2.45 -10.53
C VAL A 175 -15.58 -1.87 -10.44
N GLU A 176 -16.47 -2.17 -11.39
CA GLU A 176 -17.84 -1.65 -11.44
C GLU A 176 -18.61 -1.87 -10.12
N ARG A 177 -18.36 -2.97 -9.43
CA ARG A 177 -18.86 -3.27 -8.08
C ARG A 177 -17.72 -3.84 -7.24
N ASP A 178 -17.95 -3.90 -5.93
CA ASP A 178 -17.00 -4.51 -5.00
C ASP A 178 -16.66 -5.94 -5.43
N LYS A 179 -15.40 -6.16 -5.81
CA LYS A 179 -14.88 -7.47 -6.19
C LYS A 179 -13.83 -7.90 -5.18
N PHE A 180 -14.20 -8.88 -4.36
CA PHE A 180 -13.30 -9.53 -3.41
C PHE A 180 -12.56 -10.67 -4.08
N MET A 181 -11.28 -10.83 -3.73
CA MET A 181 -10.39 -11.87 -4.22
C MET A 181 -9.60 -12.46 -3.06
N SER A 182 -9.48 -13.78 -3.08
CA SER A 182 -8.42 -14.52 -2.38
C SER A 182 -7.04 -14.14 -2.92
N PRO A 183 -5.94 -14.44 -2.20
CA PRO A 183 -4.58 -14.22 -2.69
C PRO A 183 -4.30 -14.93 -4.02
N GLU A 184 -4.83 -16.14 -4.21
CA GLU A 184 -4.69 -16.93 -5.43
C GLU A 184 -5.42 -16.27 -6.60
N GLU A 185 -6.65 -15.79 -6.38
CA GLU A 185 -7.40 -15.04 -7.40
C GLU A 185 -6.72 -13.72 -7.73
N ALA A 186 -6.20 -12.99 -6.74
CA ALA A 186 -5.47 -11.74 -6.94
C ALA A 186 -4.16 -11.97 -7.73
N LYS A 187 -3.48 -13.09 -7.50
CA LYS A 187 -2.32 -13.53 -8.29
C LYS A 187 -2.72 -13.83 -9.74
N ALA A 188 -3.78 -14.62 -9.93
CA ALA A 188 -4.28 -14.94 -11.27
C ALA A 188 -4.76 -13.69 -12.03
N PHE A 189 -5.31 -12.71 -11.32
CA PHE A 189 -5.72 -11.43 -11.89
C PHE A 189 -4.55 -10.48 -12.19
N GLY A 190 -3.37 -10.72 -11.60
CA GLY A 190 -2.14 -9.94 -11.82
C GLY A 190 -1.90 -8.80 -10.82
N ILE A 191 -2.70 -8.68 -9.76
CA ILE A 191 -2.49 -7.67 -8.69
C ILE A 191 -1.25 -7.98 -7.87
N ILE A 192 -1.00 -9.27 -7.61
CA ILE A 192 0.21 -9.75 -6.95
C ILE A 192 0.94 -10.75 -7.84
N ASP A 193 2.21 -10.98 -7.56
CA ASP A 193 3.05 -11.96 -8.24
C ASP A 193 3.03 -13.32 -7.52
N GLU A 194 3.00 -13.33 -6.18
CA GLU A 194 3.11 -14.56 -5.41
C GLU A 194 2.35 -14.56 -4.06
N VAL A 195 1.85 -15.73 -3.69
CA VAL A 195 1.28 -16.00 -2.37
C VAL A 195 2.37 -16.67 -1.53
N ILE A 196 2.78 -16.03 -0.43
CA ILE A 196 3.91 -16.48 0.40
C ILE A 196 3.42 -17.12 1.71
N ALA A 197 3.45 -18.45 1.78
CA ALA A 197 3.00 -19.20 2.96
C ALA A 197 4.08 -19.32 4.07
N GLY A 198 5.33 -19.01 3.76
CA GLY A 198 6.45 -19.02 4.69
C GLY A 198 7.63 -18.26 4.11
N ARG A 199 8.58 -17.83 4.96
CA ARG A 199 9.80 -17.17 4.47
C ARG A 199 10.67 -18.20 3.73
N PRO A 200 11.06 -17.96 2.47
CA PRO A 200 12.05 -18.80 1.80
C PRO A 200 13.39 -18.65 2.51
N GLY A 201 13.87 -19.72 3.16
CA GLY A 201 15.09 -19.71 3.97
C GLY A 201 14.82 -19.26 5.41
N GLY A 202 14.91 -20.22 6.34
CA GLY A 202 14.69 -19.98 7.76
C GLY A 202 15.59 -18.88 8.32
N LEU A 203 15.15 -18.28 9.42
CA LEU A 203 15.94 -17.43 10.30
C LEU A 203 17.34 -18.04 10.51
N THR A 204 18.35 -17.59 9.77
CA THR A 204 19.72 -17.68 10.26
C THR A 204 19.75 -16.83 11.51
N GLN A 205 20.00 -17.51 12.64
CA GLN A 205 20.20 -16.94 13.96
C GLN A 205 20.96 -15.62 13.87
N VAL A 206 20.34 -14.55 14.36
CA VAL A 206 21.10 -13.41 14.85
C VAL A 206 21.24 -13.66 16.34
N ALA A 207 22.40 -14.22 16.69
CA ALA A 207 22.97 -14.15 18.03
C ALA A 207 23.30 -12.69 18.38
#